data_AF-A0A848ZMY4-F1
#
_entry.id   AF-A0A848ZMY4-F1
#
_cell.length_a   1.000
_cell.length_b   1.000
_cell.length_c   1.000
_cell.angle_alpha   90.00
_cell.angle_beta   90.00
_cell.angle_gamma   90.00
#
_symmetry.space_group_name_H-M   'P 1'
#
loop_
_entity.id
_entity.type
_entity.pdbx_description
1 polymer ?
#
loop_
_entity_poly.entity_id
_entity_poly.type
_entity_poly.pdbx_seq_one_letter_code
_entity_poly.pdbx_strand_id
1 'polypeptide(L)'
;MSVSIPNDWMPLFEWHSKWHYGKQKAFTKALADHWEVLFVAGNGTGKTHILYWSLISIALGIHPDWSPEPPVHIKVLVNDFEHGLEKIFRETAMQSQYMPDGTTIGPMLPGSAVEKYWSRDDKTIQFKNGSTLFFQTSAQEKKLHSGTNFDVLGCDEEAERQHYDESKRGLRTAKGGGRILHSFTPPFDEETKNKGPTWTKFQLVDPFEKGEAEDTYVIKAAMKDNPAITDEFIKRFSKGKTEQQ
;
A
#
# COMPACT_ATOMS: atom_id res chain seq x y z
N MET A 1 -12.33 24.63 21.40
CA MET A 1 -12.79 24.87 20.02
C MET A 1 -13.09 23.52 19.40
N SER A 2 -14.31 23.27 18.93
CA SER A 2 -14.61 22.05 18.17
C SER A 2 -13.98 22.20 16.78
N VAL A 3 -12.98 21.38 16.47
CA VAL A 3 -12.42 21.32 15.12
C VAL A 3 -13.43 20.57 14.24
N SER A 4 -14.05 21.27 13.28
CA SER A 4 -14.90 20.62 12.29
C SER A 4 -14.03 19.94 11.24
N ILE A 5 -14.09 18.61 11.18
CA ILE A 5 -13.44 17.83 10.12
C ILE A 5 -14.19 18.09 8.80
N PRO A 6 -13.50 18.47 7.71
CA PRO A 6 -14.17 18.65 6.41
C PRO A 6 -14.81 17.35 5.92
N ASN A 7 -15.99 17.45 5.29
CA ASN A 7 -16.77 16.28 4.88
C ASN A 7 -16.02 15.34 3.93
N ASP A 8 -15.10 15.85 3.12
CA ASP A 8 -14.31 15.04 2.18
C ASP A 8 -13.24 14.17 2.86
N TRP A 9 -13.03 14.31 4.17
CA TRP A 9 -12.19 13.41 4.98
C TRP A 9 -12.95 12.21 5.51
N MET A 10 -14.28 12.28 5.57
CA MET A 10 -15.12 11.22 6.13
C MET A 10 -14.89 9.85 5.46
N PRO A 11 -14.73 9.75 4.12
CA PRO A 11 -14.44 8.47 3.47
C PRO A 11 -13.24 7.72 4.07
N LEU A 12 -12.16 8.44 4.41
CA LEU A 12 -10.95 7.84 4.95
C LEU A 12 -11.20 7.20 6.33
N PHE A 13 -12.01 7.83 7.18
CA PHE A 13 -12.43 7.26 8.47
C PHE A 13 -13.46 6.13 8.32
N GLU A 14 -14.38 6.25 7.36
CA GLU A 14 -15.38 5.22 7.09
C GLU A 14 -14.74 3.92 6.62
N TRP A 15 -13.70 3.99 5.79
CA TRP A 15 -12.93 2.82 5.36
C TRP A 15 -12.41 2.02 6.55
N HIS A 16 -11.67 2.66 7.45
CA HIS A 16 -11.06 1.97 8.58
C HIS A 16 -12.08 1.45 9.60
N SER A 17 -13.08 2.27 9.92
CA SER A 17 -14.06 1.92 10.95
C SER A 17 -15.04 0.83 10.51
N LYS A 18 -15.52 0.87 9.26
CA LYS A 18 -16.62 0.01 8.79
C LYS A 18 -16.18 -1.08 7.82
N TRP A 19 -15.24 -0.79 6.93
CA TRP A 19 -15.02 -1.59 5.72
C TRP A 19 -13.73 -2.41 5.71
N HIS A 20 -12.69 -1.95 6.41
CA HIS A 20 -11.49 -2.75 6.58
C HIS A 20 -11.77 -3.98 7.43
N TYR A 21 -11.53 -5.14 6.85
CA TYR A 21 -11.71 -6.42 7.53
C TYR A 21 -10.48 -6.81 8.35
N GLY A 22 -10.58 -7.89 9.12
CA GLY A 22 -9.58 -8.26 10.13
C GLY A 22 -8.13 -8.30 9.64
N LYS A 23 -7.86 -8.80 8.42
CA LYS A 23 -6.49 -8.84 7.87
C LYS A 23 -5.98 -7.45 7.49
N GLN A 24 -6.82 -6.60 6.91
CA GLN A 24 -6.45 -5.21 6.61
C GLN A 24 -6.16 -4.43 7.88
N LYS A 25 -6.95 -4.62 8.95
CA LYS A 25 -6.68 -4.03 10.27
C LYS A 25 -5.42 -4.61 10.92
N ALA A 26 -5.11 -5.89 10.72
CA ALA A 26 -3.87 -6.48 11.20
C ALA A 26 -2.64 -5.84 10.51
N PHE A 27 -2.76 -5.48 9.23
CA PHE A 27 -1.72 -4.76 8.50
C PHE A 27 -1.50 -3.35 9.03
N THR A 28 -2.56 -2.59 9.32
CA THR A 28 -2.39 -1.25 9.94
C THR A 28 -1.77 -1.36 11.32
N LYS A 29 -2.24 -2.31 12.14
CA LYS A 29 -1.75 -2.52 13.50
C LYS A 29 -0.27 -2.92 13.56
N ALA A 30 0.17 -3.78 12.63
CA ALA A 30 1.54 -4.24 12.59
C ALA A 30 2.57 -3.10 12.38
N LEU A 31 2.15 -1.95 11.86
CA LEU A 31 3.03 -0.77 11.71
C LEU A 31 3.51 -0.20 13.06
N ALA A 32 2.78 -0.43 14.16
CA ALA A 32 3.22 0.01 15.47
C ALA A 32 4.53 -0.66 15.87
N ASP A 33 4.61 -1.97 15.66
CA ASP A 33 5.62 -2.84 16.26
C ASP A 33 6.68 -3.34 15.26
N HIS A 34 6.39 -3.30 13.96
CA HIS A 34 7.27 -3.85 12.93
C HIS A 34 7.75 -2.77 11.95
N TRP A 35 9.02 -2.88 11.57
CA TRP A 35 9.66 -1.99 10.62
C TRP A 35 9.15 -2.20 9.19
N GLU A 36 8.91 -3.46 8.82
CA GLU A 36 8.54 -3.88 7.49
C GLU A 36 7.29 -4.79 7.53
N VAL A 37 6.19 -4.34 6.90
CA VAL A 37 4.90 -5.03 6.93
C VAL A 37 4.46 -5.41 5.53
N LEU A 38 4.12 -6.68 5.32
CA LEU A 38 3.73 -7.22 4.03
C LEU A 38 2.28 -7.68 4.04
N PHE A 39 1.49 -7.20 3.07
CA PHE A 39 0.18 -7.74 2.73
C PHE A 39 0.30 -8.61 1.47
N VAL A 40 0.46 -9.91 1.68
CA VAL A 40 0.64 -10.89 0.60
C VAL A 40 -0.72 -11.51 0.28
N ALA A 41 -1.28 -11.14 -0.87
CA ALA A 41 -2.67 -11.51 -1.17
C ALA A 41 -3.00 -11.51 -2.67
N GLY A 42 -3.93 -12.38 -3.06
CA GLY A 42 -4.46 -12.45 -4.43
C GLY A 42 -5.28 -11.23 -4.84
N ASN A 43 -5.70 -11.20 -6.11
CA ASN A 43 -6.65 -10.18 -6.60
C ASN A 43 -7.98 -10.23 -5.81
N GLY A 44 -8.67 -9.10 -5.71
CA GLY A 44 -9.95 -8.99 -5.00
C GLY A 44 -9.85 -8.94 -3.47
N THR A 45 -8.66 -8.98 -2.88
CA THR A 45 -8.45 -8.96 -1.42
C THR A 45 -8.37 -7.57 -0.80
N GLY A 46 -8.31 -6.51 -1.63
CA GLY A 46 -8.13 -5.14 -1.17
C GLY A 46 -6.70 -4.78 -0.77
N LYS A 47 -5.69 -5.51 -1.29
CA LYS A 47 -4.25 -5.30 -1.01
C LYS A 47 -3.78 -3.87 -1.34
N THR A 48 -4.04 -3.42 -2.56
CA THR A 48 -3.66 -2.08 -3.03
C THR A 48 -4.42 -0.98 -2.29
N HIS A 49 -5.70 -1.24 -1.96
CA HIS A 49 -6.51 -0.32 -1.18
C HIS A 49 -5.92 -0.07 0.21
N ILE A 50 -5.59 -1.12 0.97
CA ILE A 50 -5.07 -0.94 2.33
C ILE A 50 -3.67 -0.33 2.34
N LEU A 51 -2.84 -0.60 1.32
CA LEU A 51 -1.58 0.09 1.13
C LEU A 51 -1.80 1.60 1.00
N TYR A 52 -2.55 2.05 -0.01
CA TYR A 52 -2.73 3.49 -0.24
C TYR A 52 -3.48 4.19 0.89
N TRP A 53 -4.44 3.52 1.52
CA TRP A 53 -5.09 4.05 2.71
C TRP A 53 -4.09 4.30 3.83
N SER A 54 -3.18 3.36 4.06
CA SER A 54 -2.16 3.52 5.12
C SER A 54 -1.23 4.67 4.78
N LEU A 55 -0.70 4.72 3.55
CA LEU A 55 0.22 5.78 3.12
C LEU A 55 -0.42 7.18 3.19
N ILE A 56 -1.67 7.33 2.73
CA ILE A 56 -2.40 8.62 2.80
C ILE A 56 -2.65 9.00 4.26
N SER A 57 -3.12 8.07 5.09
CA SER A 57 -3.39 8.35 6.50
C SER A 57 -2.12 8.72 7.27
N ILE A 58 -0.97 8.10 6.94
CA ILE A 58 0.34 8.45 7.50
C ILE A 58 0.76 9.85 7.03
N ALA A 59 0.66 10.16 5.74
CA ALA A 59 1.02 11.48 5.21
C ALA A 59 0.18 12.60 5.85
N LEU A 60 -1.08 12.32 6.18
CA LEU A 60 -1.98 13.25 6.83
C LEU A 60 -1.81 13.32 8.37
N GLY A 61 -1.02 12.41 8.97
CA GLY A 61 -0.80 12.36 10.42
C GLY A 61 -2.04 11.89 11.20
N ILE A 62 -2.81 10.95 10.62
CA ILE A 62 -4.06 10.43 11.21
C ILE A 62 -4.13 8.89 11.21
N HIS A 63 -3.00 8.22 10.93
CA HIS A 63 -2.97 6.76 10.90
C HIS A 63 -3.13 6.19 12.33
N PRO A 64 -4.09 5.28 12.58
CA PRO A 64 -4.52 4.93 13.93
C PRO A 64 -3.44 4.26 14.79
N ASP A 65 -2.58 3.45 14.16
CA ASP A 65 -1.61 2.61 14.86
C ASP A 65 -0.17 3.17 14.81
N TRP A 66 0.10 4.09 13.88
CA TRP A 66 1.43 4.66 13.69
C TRP A 66 1.33 5.99 12.94
N SER A 67 1.28 7.09 13.69
CA SER A 67 1.07 8.44 13.15
C SER A 67 2.25 9.35 13.46
N PRO A 68 3.33 9.32 12.65
CA PRO A 68 4.40 10.30 12.79
C PRO A 68 3.87 11.72 12.57
N GLU A 69 4.45 12.71 13.25
CA GLU A 69 4.08 14.12 13.06
C GLU A 69 4.46 14.59 11.64
N PRO A 70 3.54 15.22 10.89
CA PRO A 70 3.86 15.86 9.62
C PRO A 70 4.92 16.97 9.75
N PRO A 71 5.75 17.20 8.71
CA PRO A 71 5.68 16.60 7.38
C PRO A 71 6.31 15.20 7.33
N VAL A 72 5.64 14.30 6.61
CA VAL A 72 6.11 12.93 6.32
C VAL A 72 6.37 12.82 4.83
N HIS A 73 7.55 12.35 4.45
CA HIS A 73 7.92 12.12 3.05
C HIS A 73 7.81 10.64 2.72
N ILE A 74 6.93 10.31 1.77
CA ILE A 74 6.61 8.93 1.42
C ILE A 74 7.02 8.66 -0.02
N LYS A 75 7.88 7.66 -0.20
CA LYS A 75 8.22 7.10 -1.50
C LYS A 75 7.29 5.93 -1.82
N VAL A 76 6.75 5.89 -3.03
CA VAL A 76 5.96 4.76 -3.52
C VAL A 76 6.64 4.17 -4.75
N LEU A 77 6.98 2.88 -4.66
CA LEU A 77 7.40 2.09 -5.81
C LEU A 77 6.15 1.50 -6.46
N VAL A 78 5.97 1.79 -7.75
CA VAL A 78 4.94 1.21 -8.61
C VAL A 78 5.61 0.55 -9.81
N ASN A 79 4.93 -0.35 -10.50
CA ASN A 79 5.50 -1.02 -11.69
C ASN A 79 5.82 -0.02 -12.80
N ASP A 80 4.88 0.84 -13.13
CA ASP A 80 5.01 1.90 -14.12
C ASP A 80 4.06 3.07 -13.82
N PHE A 81 4.26 4.21 -14.48
CA PHE A 81 3.45 5.40 -14.20
C PHE A 81 2.08 5.38 -14.86
N GLU A 82 1.90 4.70 -15.99
CA GLU A 82 0.64 4.68 -16.74
C GLU A 82 -0.38 3.78 -16.04
N HIS A 83 0.05 2.59 -15.65
CA HIS A 83 -0.78 1.62 -14.96
C HIS A 83 -0.79 1.85 -13.45
N GLY A 84 0.38 1.98 -12.83
CA GLY A 84 0.49 2.08 -11.37
C GLY A 84 -0.06 3.41 -10.82
N LEU A 85 0.39 4.54 -11.36
CA LEU A 85 -0.04 5.85 -10.89
C LEU A 85 -1.33 6.33 -11.56
N GLU A 86 -1.35 6.45 -12.89
CA GLU A 86 -2.48 7.10 -13.58
C GLU A 86 -3.77 6.29 -13.53
N LYS A 87 -3.67 4.95 -13.42
CA LYS A 87 -4.83 4.06 -13.32
C LYS A 87 -5.04 3.57 -11.88
N ILE A 88 -4.17 2.70 -11.37
CA ILE A 88 -4.40 1.98 -10.10
C ILE A 88 -4.54 2.95 -8.92
N PHE A 89 -3.57 3.84 -8.71
CA PHE A 89 -3.64 4.82 -7.63
C PHE A 89 -4.84 5.77 -7.80
N ARG A 90 -5.05 6.30 -9.01
CA ARG A 90 -6.17 7.21 -9.29
C ARG A 90 -7.52 6.56 -9.00
N GLU A 91 -7.77 5.35 -9.49
CA GLU A 91 -9.03 4.62 -9.25
C GLU A 91 -9.19 4.29 -7.76
N THR A 92 -8.13 3.86 -7.09
CA THR A 92 -8.19 3.44 -5.69
C THR A 92 -8.37 4.61 -4.73
N ALA A 93 -7.63 5.71 -4.93
CA ALA A 93 -7.55 6.80 -3.98
C ALA A 93 -8.46 7.99 -4.33
N MET A 94 -8.73 8.26 -5.61
CA MET A 94 -9.41 9.47 -6.05
C MET A 94 -10.84 9.26 -6.55
N GLN A 95 -11.31 8.02 -6.67
CA GLN A 95 -12.67 7.71 -7.10
C GLN A 95 -13.50 7.13 -5.94
N SER A 96 -14.80 7.39 -5.98
CA SER A 96 -15.77 6.76 -5.08
C SER A 96 -15.84 5.25 -5.35
N GLN A 97 -16.09 4.48 -4.30
CA GLN A 97 -16.25 3.03 -4.37
C GLN A 97 -17.67 2.63 -4.00
N TYR A 98 -18.19 1.63 -4.71
CA TYR A 98 -19.52 1.08 -4.48
C TYR A 98 -19.40 -0.22 -3.69
N MET A 99 -20.10 -0.28 -2.56
CA MET A 99 -20.05 -1.41 -1.66
C MET A 99 -21.23 -2.36 -1.91
N PRO A 100 -21.13 -3.65 -1.55
CA PRO A 100 -22.19 -4.63 -1.82
C PRO A 100 -23.53 -4.33 -1.13
N ASP A 101 -23.52 -3.57 -0.04
CA ASP A 101 -24.73 -3.14 0.67
C ASP A 101 -25.43 -1.94 0.00
N GLY A 102 -24.91 -1.48 -1.14
CA GLY A 102 -25.41 -0.30 -1.86
C GLY A 102 -24.82 1.02 -1.37
N THR A 103 -24.00 1.01 -0.32
CA THR A 103 -23.30 2.20 0.16
C THR A 103 -22.29 2.68 -0.87
N THR A 104 -22.23 4.00 -1.08
CA THR A 104 -21.15 4.63 -1.85
C THR A 104 -20.22 5.35 -0.89
N ILE A 105 -18.95 4.96 -0.88
CA ILE A 105 -17.91 5.64 -0.11
C ILE A 105 -17.18 6.59 -1.05
N GLY A 106 -17.00 7.84 -0.63
CA GLY A 106 -16.28 8.84 -1.43
C GLY A 106 -14.79 8.50 -1.64
N PRO A 107 -14.06 9.35 -2.38
CA PRO A 107 -12.62 9.21 -2.56
C PRO A 107 -11.87 9.14 -1.24
N MET A 108 -10.90 8.23 -1.16
CA MET A 108 -10.05 8.05 0.02
C MET A 108 -9.10 9.24 0.24
N LEU A 109 -8.60 9.85 -0.84
CA LEU A 109 -7.73 11.02 -0.78
C LEU A 109 -8.59 12.29 -0.63
N PRO A 110 -8.62 12.94 0.54
CA PRO A 110 -9.37 14.18 0.72
C PRO A 110 -8.75 15.30 -0.12
N GLY A 111 -9.51 15.79 -1.10
CA GLY A 111 -9.04 16.85 -2.00
C GLY A 111 -8.70 18.14 -1.26
N SER A 112 -9.39 18.43 -0.16
CA SER A 112 -9.12 19.60 0.68
C SER A 112 -7.75 19.55 1.38
N ALA A 113 -7.14 18.38 1.51
CA ALA A 113 -5.82 18.19 2.11
C ALA A 113 -4.66 18.33 1.11
N VAL A 114 -4.96 18.25 -0.20
CA VAL A 114 -3.96 18.31 -1.27
C VAL A 114 -3.68 19.77 -1.62
N GLU A 115 -2.40 20.12 -1.64
CA GLU A 115 -1.90 21.41 -2.14
C GLU A 115 -1.58 21.31 -3.63
N LYS A 116 -0.94 20.22 -4.06
CA LYS A 116 -0.55 19.99 -5.45
C LYS A 116 -0.69 18.50 -5.82
N TYR A 117 -1.38 18.24 -6.92
CA TYR A 117 -1.40 16.91 -7.54
C TYR A 117 -0.18 16.69 -8.44
N TRP A 118 0.12 15.44 -8.74
CA TRP A 118 1.22 15.08 -9.64
C TRP A 118 0.97 15.60 -11.06
N SER A 119 2.06 15.73 -11.82
CA SER A 119 2.06 16.11 -13.22
C SER A 119 2.90 15.12 -14.04
N ARG A 120 3.05 15.42 -15.34
CA ARG A 120 3.92 14.63 -16.23
C ARG A 120 5.39 14.68 -15.78
N ASP A 121 5.86 15.81 -15.29
CA ASP A 121 7.27 16.01 -14.95
C ASP A 121 7.54 15.76 -13.47
N ASP A 122 6.54 15.99 -12.61
CA ASP A 122 6.65 15.83 -11.16
C ASP A 122 5.65 14.78 -10.68
N LYS A 123 6.15 13.59 -10.35
CA LYS A 123 5.35 12.44 -9.91
C LYS A 123 5.04 12.50 -8.41
N THR A 124 4.74 13.68 -7.89
CA THR A 124 4.58 13.94 -6.46
C THR A 124 3.24 14.59 -6.15
N ILE A 125 2.57 14.08 -5.12
CA ILE A 125 1.47 14.76 -4.43
C ILE A 125 2.05 15.51 -3.24
N GLN A 126 1.70 16.78 -3.11
CA GLN A 126 2.06 17.61 -1.96
C GLN A 126 0.80 17.92 -1.16
N PHE A 127 0.88 17.71 0.16
CA PHE A 127 -0.20 17.98 1.10
C PHE A 127 -0.01 19.35 1.77
N LYS A 128 -1.10 19.95 2.24
CA LYS A 128 -1.08 21.26 2.92
C LYS A 128 -0.30 21.27 4.23
N ASN A 129 -0.11 20.11 4.86
CA ASN A 129 0.71 19.94 6.05
C ASN A 129 2.22 19.77 5.74
N GLY A 130 2.62 19.90 4.47
CA GLY A 130 4.01 19.77 4.02
C GLY A 130 4.46 18.33 3.72
N SER A 131 3.64 17.32 4.05
CA SER A 131 3.91 15.93 3.67
C SER A 131 3.90 15.74 2.16
N THR A 132 4.55 14.68 1.69
CA THR A 132 4.60 14.33 0.25
C THR A 132 4.41 12.84 0.02
N LEU A 133 3.78 12.50 -1.11
CA LEU A 133 3.72 11.15 -1.66
C LEU A 133 4.31 11.20 -3.07
N PHE A 134 5.52 10.68 -3.26
CA PHE A 134 6.19 10.70 -4.56
C PHE A 134 6.36 9.29 -5.12
N PHE A 135 6.02 9.14 -6.39
CA PHE A 135 5.99 7.87 -7.08
C PHE A 135 7.27 7.69 -7.90
N GLN A 136 7.85 6.49 -7.83
CA GLN A 136 8.93 6.05 -8.69
C GLN A 136 8.60 4.68 -9.25
N THR A 137 9.19 4.37 -10.41
CA THR A 137 8.95 3.08 -11.06
C THR A 137 10.23 2.28 -11.15
N SER A 138 10.08 0.95 -11.17
CA SER A 138 11.22 0.07 -11.45
C SER A 138 11.76 0.22 -12.88
N ALA A 139 11.02 0.89 -13.78
CA ALA A 139 11.49 1.18 -15.14
C ALA A 139 12.44 2.40 -15.20
N GLN A 140 12.56 3.17 -14.12
CA GLN A 140 13.48 4.30 -14.05
C GLN A 140 14.92 3.82 -13.78
N GLU A 141 15.91 4.59 -14.22
CA GLU A 141 17.30 4.27 -13.93
C GLU A 141 17.57 4.29 -12.42
N LYS A 142 18.29 3.28 -11.90
CA LYS A 142 18.68 3.15 -10.49
C LYS A 142 19.19 4.45 -9.85
N LYS A 143 19.93 5.29 -10.59
CA LYS A 143 20.47 6.57 -10.08
C LYS A 143 19.39 7.56 -9.64
N LEU A 144 18.15 7.41 -10.13
CA LEU A 144 17.01 8.24 -9.73
C LEU A 144 16.42 7.79 -8.40
N HIS A 145 16.74 6.58 -7.93
CA HIS A 145 16.29 6.05 -6.65
C HIS A 145 17.22 6.46 -5.49
N SER A 146 18.44 6.90 -5.78
CA SER A 146 19.45 7.28 -4.78
C SER A 146 19.36 8.77 -4.41
N GLY A 147 19.90 9.13 -3.24
CA GLY A 147 20.06 10.53 -2.82
C GLY A 147 18.80 11.24 -2.32
N THR A 148 17.65 10.56 -2.26
CA THR A 148 16.42 11.11 -1.66
C THR A 148 16.16 10.47 -0.30
N ASN A 149 16.06 11.30 0.74
CA ASN A 149 15.79 10.85 2.10
C ASN A 149 14.29 10.96 2.41
N PHE A 150 13.65 9.86 2.78
CA PHE A 150 12.22 9.78 3.06
C PHE A 150 11.91 8.91 4.30
N ASP A 151 10.70 9.00 4.81
CA ASP A 151 10.27 8.40 6.09
C ASP A 151 9.53 7.09 5.90
N VAL A 152 8.85 6.90 4.76
CA VAL A 152 8.08 5.69 4.46
C VAL A 152 8.34 5.21 3.04
N LEU A 153 8.50 3.89 2.88
CA LEU A 153 8.52 3.21 1.58
C LEU A 153 7.25 2.39 1.40
N GLY A 154 6.43 2.72 0.39
CA GLY A 154 5.36 1.88 -0.09
C GLY A 154 5.79 1.11 -1.33
N CYS A 155 5.45 -0.18 -1.41
CA CYS A 155 5.67 -1.03 -2.58
C CYS A 155 4.30 -1.58 -3.04
N ASP A 156 3.79 -1.05 -4.16
CA ASP A 156 2.59 -1.56 -4.84
C ASP A 156 3.02 -2.55 -5.93
N GLU A 157 2.63 -3.82 -5.74
CA GLU A 157 3.21 -5.00 -6.38
C GLU A 157 4.69 -5.27 -6.00
N GLU A 158 5.25 -6.38 -6.49
CA GLU A 158 6.64 -6.73 -6.20
C GLU A 158 7.59 -5.79 -6.95
N ALA A 159 8.26 -4.91 -6.20
CA ALA A 159 9.32 -4.06 -6.74
C ALA A 159 10.53 -4.88 -7.21
N GLU A 160 11.24 -4.38 -8.23
CA GLU A 160 12.54 -4.96 -8.57
C GLU A 160 13.51 -4.82 -7.41
N ARG A 161 14.16 -5.93 -7.06
CA ARG A 161 15.05 -6.02 -5.88
C ARG A 161 16.07 -4.89 -5.81
N GLN A 162 16.70 -4.54 -6.93
CA GLN A 162 17.74 -3.51 -6.94
C GLN A 162 17.20 -2.11 -6.59
N HIS A 163 15.98 -1.80 -7.02
CA HIS A 163 15.30 -0.54 -6.72
C HIS A 163 14.76 -0.51 -5.29
N TYR A 164 14.24 -1.64 -4.80
CA TYR A 164 13.86 -1.80 -3.40
C TYR A 164 15.09 -1.62 -2.48
N ASP A 165 16.19 -2.33 -2.72
CA ASP A 165 17.40 -2.26 -1.89
C ASP A 165 17.97 -0.84 -1.83
N GLU A 166 17.96 -0.12 -2.96
CA GLU A 166 18.41 1.27 -3.01
C GLU A 166 17.45 2.21 -2.25
N SER A 167 16.15 2.01 -2.41
CA SER A 167 15.14 2.79 -1.69
C SER A 167 15.24 2.55 -0.18
N LYS A 168 15.38 1.30 0.24
CA LYS A 168 15.54 0.92 1.65
C LYS A 168 16.74 1.62 2.30
N ARG A 169 17.84 1.87 1.56
CA ARG A 169 18.99 2.67 2.04
C ARG A 169 18.70 4.16 2.19
N GLY A 170 17.79 4.71 1.39
CA GLY A 170 17.34 6.11 1.46
C GLY A 170 16.30 6.38 2.56
N LEU A 171 15.78 5.33 3.20
CA LEU A 171 14.89 5.46 4.34
C LEU A 171 15.64 6.11 5.52
N ARG A 172 15.11 7.20 6.07
CA ARG A 172 15.71 7.96 7.19
C ARG A 172 15.67 7.12 8.48
N THR A 173 16.58 6.17 8.59
CA THR A 173 16.76 5.31 9.76
C THR A 173 17.51 6.02 10.90
N ALA A 174 18.16 7.16 10.63
CA ALA A 174 18.98 7.89 11.61
C ALA A 174 18.20 8.51 12.80
N LYS A 175 16.87 8.45 12.81
CA LYS A 175 16.03 8.83 13.97
C LYS A 175 15.04 7.73 14.40
N GLY A 176 15.28 6.48 14.03
CA GLY A 176 14.62 5.31 14.62
C GLY A 176 13.13 5.10 14.29
N GLY A 177 12.62 5.56 13.14
CA GLY A 177 11.16 5.59 12.91
C GLY A 177 10.62 5.17 11.54
N GLY A 178 11.42 5.02 10.48
CA GLY A 178 10.85 4.76 9.14
C GLY A 178 10.02 3.47 9.04
N ARG A 179 9.15 3.34 8.04
CA ARG A 179 8.37 2.12 7.78
C ARG A 179 8.40 1.70 6.33
N ILE A 180 8.34 0.39 6.11
CA ILE A 180 8.23 -0.22 4.78
C ILE A 180 6.91 -1.00 4.72
N LEU A 181 6.11 -0.70 3.71
CA LEU A 181 4.80 -1.31 3.47
C LEU A 181 4.80 -1.98 2.11
N HIS A 182 4.46 -3.26 2.07
CA HIS A 182 4.29 -4.00 0.82
C HIS A 182 2.84 -4.44 0.65
N SER A 183 2.35 -4.33 -0.58
CA SER A 183 1.13 -5.00 -1.02
C SER A 183 1.39 -5.62 -2.37
N PHE A 184 1.42 -6.95 -2.45
CA PHE A 184 1.62 -7.63 -3.72
C PHE A 184 0.93 -8.98 -3.76
N THR A 185 0.63 -9.40 -4.98
CA THR A 185 0.27 -10.80 -5.23
C THR A 185 1.55 -11.60 -5.16
N PRO A 186 1.66 -12.68 -4.36
CA PRO A 186 2.86 -13.50 -4.37
C PRO A 186 3.11 -13.94 -5.82
N PRO A 187 4.23 -13.53 -6.44
CA PRO A 187 4.44 -13.86 -7.84
C PRO A 187 4.82 -15.33 -7.90
N PHE A 188 3.93 -16.12 -8.48
CA PHE A 188 4.30 -17.35 -9.15
C PHE A 188 4.40 -16.98 -10.63
N ASP A 189 5.55 -17.21 -11.25
CA ASP A 189 5.69 -17.00 -12.69
C ASP A 189 4.77 -17.99 -13.42
N GLU A 190 3.53 -17.57 -13.74
CA GLU A 190 2.53 -18.43 -14.38
C GLU A 190 2.86 -18.70 -15.87
N GLU A 191 3.65 -17.82 -16.51
CA GLU A 191 4.09 -18.02 -17.90
C GLU A 191 5.24 -19.02 -18.00
N THR A 192 6.09 -19.13 -16.97
CA THR A 192 7.14 -20.14 -16.89
C THR A 192 7.12 -20.86 -15.55
N LYS A 193 6.45 -22.01 -15.49
CA LYS A 193 6.42 -22.99 -14.37
C LYS A 193 7.80 -23.44 -13.83
N ASN A 194 8.90 -22.83 -14.26
CA ASN A 194 10.29 -23.15 -13.95
C ASN A 194 11.07 -22.02 -13.25
N LYS A 195 10.52 -20.82 -13.06
CA LYS A 195 11.13 -19.83 -12.16
C LYS A 195 10.40 -19.88 -10.83
N GLY A 196 11.11 -20.42 -9.85
CA GLY A 196 10.62 -20.59 -8.49
C GLY A 196 10.28 -19.25 -7.81
N PRO A 197 10.15 -19.27 -6.47
CA PRO A 197 9.81 -18.10 -5.69
C PRO A 197 10.58 -16.84 -6.09
N THR A 198 9.92 -15.68 -6.09
CA THR A 198 10.61 -14.41 -6.29
C THR A 198 11.43 -14.01 -5.07
N TRP A 199 12.19 -12.92 -5.19
CA TRP A 199 13.11 -12.48 -4.16
C TRP A 199 12.40 -12.16 -2.83
N THR A 200 11.17 -11.62 -2.88
CA THR A 200 10.40 -11.30 -1.67
C THR A 200 10.05 -12.55 -0.87
N LYS A 201 9.75 -13.68 -1.54
CA LYS A 201 9.50 -14.94 -0.84
C LYS A 201 10.76 -15.40 -0.09
N PHE A 202 11.91 -15.43 -0.76
CA PHE A 202 13.13 -15.94 -0.14
C PHE A 202 13.72 -15.01 0.93
N GLN A 203 13.49 -13.70 0.84
CA GLN A 203 14.15 -12.71 1.71
C GLN A 203 13.25 -12.09 2.76
N LEU A 204 11.94 -12.10 2.55
CA LEU A 204 10.98 -11.48 3.47
C LEU A 204 10.03 -12.52 4.06
N VAL A 205 9.38 -13.32 3.20
CA VAL A 205 8.34 -14.27 3.65
C VAL A 205 8.93 -15.48 4.36
N ASP A 206 9.88 -16.18 3.75
CA ASP A 206 10.46 -17.41 4.31
C ASP A 206 11.21 -17.14 5.63
N PRO A 207 12.01 -16.07 5.75
CA PRO A 207 12.63 -15.73 7.05
C PRO A 207 11.60 -15.41 8.13
N PHE A 208 10.52 -14.69 7.82
CA PHE A 208 9.43 -14.45 8.77
C PHE A 208 8.77 -15.76 9.22
N GLU A 209 8.45 -16.67 8.30
CA GLU A 209 7.84 -17.96 8.62
C GLU A 209 8.73 -18.86 9.49
N LYS A 210 10.05 -18.71 9.38
CA LYS A 210 11.03 -19.42 10.21
C LYS A 210 11.29 -18.73 11.56
N GLY A 211 10.72 -17.54 11.78
CA GLY A 211 11.01 -16.73 12.98
C GLY A 211 12.39 -16.06 12.95
N GLU A 212 12.98 -15.89 11.76
CA GLU A 212 14.31 -15.30 11.55
C GLU A 212 14.26 -13.79 11.27
N ALA A 213 13.07 -13.20 11.13
CA ALA A 213 12.85 -11.79 10.80
C ALA A 213 11.92 -11.10 11.81
N GLU A 214 12.48 -10.66 12.94
CA GLU A 214 11.73 -10.06 14.07
C GLU A 214 11.07 -8.70 13.71
N ASP A 215 11.73 -7.92 12.87
CA ASP A 215 11.25 -6.59 12.44
C ASP A 215 10.29 -6.64 11.24
N THR A 216 9.99 -7.85 10.74
CA THR A 216 9.11 -8.07 9.59
C THR A 216 7.80 -8.72 10.04
N TYR A 217 6.67 -8.31 9.45
CA TYR A 217 5.39 -8.96 9.69
C TYR A 217 4.66 -9.25 8.39
N VAL A 218 4.25 -10.51 8.20
CA VAL A 218 3.57 -10.95 6.97
C VAL A 218 2.11 -11.31 7.25
N ILE A 219 1.21 -10.59 6.60
CA ILE A 219 -0.21 -10.91 6.53
C ILE A 219 -0.48 -11.62 5.22
N LYS A 220 -0.99 -12.84 5.31
CA LYS A 220 -1.56 -13.57 4.17
C LYS A 220 -3.08 -13.43 4.17
N ALA A 221 -3.62 -13.03 3.02
CA ALA A 221 -5.06 -12.93 2.80
C ALA A 221 -5.48 -13.56 1.46
N ALA A 222 -6.67 -14.15 1.45
CA ALA A 222 -7.31 -14.72 0.28
C ALA A 222 -8.60 -13.96 -0.06
N MET A 223 -9.13 -14.13 -1.28
CA MET A 223 -10.34 -13.42 -1.72
C MET A 223 -11.53 -13.62 -0.77
N LYS A 224 -11.67 -14.83 -0.21
CA LYS A 224 -12.69 -15.19 0.78
C LYS A 224 -12.62 -14.41 2.09
N ASP A 225 -11.46 -13.81 2.40
CA ASP A 225 -11.30 -13.01 3.61
C ASP A 225 -11.91 -11.60 3.43
N ASN A 226 -12.13 -11.17 2.18
CA ASN A 226 -12.72 -9.86 1.89
C ASN A 226 -14.26 -9.95 1.90
N PRO A 227 -14.94 -9.38 2.90
CA PRO A 227 -16.40 -9.44 3.02
C PRO A 227 -17.11 -8.65 1.92
N ALA A 228 -16.40 -7.78 1.20
CA ALA A 228 -16.97 -7.04 0.06
C ALA A 228 -17.12 -7.91 -1.20
N ILE A 229 -16.56 -9.13 -1.21
CA ILE A 229 -16.67 -10.06 -2.34
C ILE A 229 -17.71 -11.13 -2.01
N THR A 230 -18.71 -11.29 -2.88
CA THR A 230 -19.77 -12.28 -2.69
C THR A 230 -19.30 -13.69 -3.08
N ASP A 231 -19.85 -14.73 -2.46
CA ASP A 231 -19.59 -16.13 -2.84
C ASP A 231 -19.89 -16.41 -4.32
N GLU A 232 -20.90 -15.74 -4.87
CA GLU A 232 -21.21 -15.84 -6.30
C GLU A 232 -20.08 -15.27 -7.16
N PHE A 233 -19.52 -14.12 -6.78
CA PHE A 233 -18.36 -13.55 -7.46
C PHE A 233 -17.15 -14.48 -7.35
N ILE A 234 -16.86 -15.02 -6.16
CA ILE A 234 -15.77 -15.98 -5.97
C ILE A 234 -15.97 -17.20 -6.87
N LYS A 235 -17.18 -17.80 -6.89
CA LYS A 235 -17.48 -18.96 -7.76
C LYS A 235 -17.30 -18.65 -9.24
N ARG A 236 -17.69 -17.45 -9.70
CA ARG A 236 -17.49 -17.01 -11.09
C ARG A 236 -16.00 -16.79 -11.40
N PHE A 237 -15.26 -16.18 -10.48
CA PHE A 237 -13.84 -15.86 -10.63
C PHE A 237 -12.93 -17.09 -10.53
N SER A 238 -13.26 -18.04 -9.66
CA SER A 238 -12.53 -19.29 -9.43
C SER A 238 -12.90 -20.40 -10.41
N LYS A 239 -13.87 -20.19 -11.31
CA LYS A 239 -14.24 -21.18 -12.32
C LYS A 239 -13.07 -21.44 -13.26
N GLY A 240 -12.39 -22.57 -13.09
CA GLY A 240 -11.19 -22.96 -13.85
C GLY A 240 -9.86 -22.69 -13.16
N LYS A 241 -9.87 -22.18 -11.91
CA LYS A 241 -8.68 -21.98 -11.07
C LYS A 241 -8.70 -22.97 -9.89
N THR A 242 -7.54 -23.49 -9.48
CA THR A 242 -7.45 -24.39 -8.32
C THR A 242 -7.49 -23.60 -7.01
N GLU A 243 -7.84 -24.24 -5.89
CA GLU A 243 -7.92 -23.58 -4.55
C GLU A 243 -6.61 -22.94 -4.06
N GLN A 244 -5.49 -23.20 -4.75
CA GLN A 244 -4.17 -22.64 -4.47
C GLN A 244 -3.85 -21.38 -5.30
N GLN A 245 -4.77 -20.93 -6.16
CA GLN A 245 -4.69 -19.71 -6.98
C GLN A 245 -5.67 -18.63 -6.48
#